data_AF-A0A4R8Q5T1-F1
#
_entry.id   AF-A0A4R8Q5T1-F1
#
_cell.length_a   1.000
_cell.length_b   1.000
_cell.length_c   1.000
_cell.angle_alpha   90.00
_cell.angle_beta   90.00
_cell.angle_gamma   90.00
#
_symmetry.space_group_name_H-M   'P 1'
#
loop_
_entity.id
_entity.type
_entity.pdbx_description
1 polymer ?
#
loop_
_entity_poly.entity_id
_entity_poly.type
_entity_poly.pdbx_seq_one_letter_code
_entity_poly.pdbx_strand_id
1 'polypeptide(L)'
;MLDENLPTFLFRPSSDNPTNTILYFTHQGSDPTPQYVLKRADPSNPAARNKYAAALTDITSQQIIYAEVLVEPEWSQPNLSTAEHRAQNGHPAPPQPILPDQVTLQLYNPDSQVVIKTKAGSWGKSDSWEFEMPEQSFRAPSASMIDRSADDPPISDTVPKVVFKWKRDGRLSKDMTCYMTGKSVAGKKSKEPDITVAMFKDKKNETAVTIYEPNLQRVDVEDRKGLDIVLLLGAEVLRDLFLSPRQNVFNLTATPPPMGRRKNSKPPPVPTAVPVAAMSGAIGNKPVSPTAQPAYNAPPQSTNGGPPRPNARAQWEIDNETKRLQAMVAEEQRQARERERRDAEEAKRITKMLEQEEKERRRKEAEVERETERLRKLYGVPPKASGPGLPPRQQQQQQQQQPPGPWHANAAQPPRPSSAGPYQQHQGVPGTSSYRPQPQVHFAPQQQALQQQQQPPPQQQQGGRGKLPNLMSGLLQGPYGNTAASVSNFFHRDRTEDKKQQKVAKKRSVHF
;
A
#
# COMPACT_ATOMS: atom_id res chain seq x y z
N MET A 1 21.43 -5.18 -2.37
CA MET A 1 20.25 -6.05 -2.18
C MET A 1 19.93 -6.07 -0.69
N LEU A 2 18.71 -6.47 -0.31
CA LEU A 2 18.52 -7.03 1.05
C LEU A 2 19.45 -8.25 1.18
N ASP A 3 19.74 -8.67 2.40
CA ASP A 3 20.61 -9.81 2.69
C ASP A 3 20.38 -10.97 1.70
N GLU A 4 21.38 -11.30 0.89
CA GLU A 4 21.32 -12.31 -0.19
C GLU A 4 21.03 -13.72 0.36
N ASN A 5 21.12 -13.87 1.68
CA ASN A 5 20.78 -15.09 2.38
C ASN A 5 19.27 -15.28 2.58
N LEU A 6 18.44 -14.25 2.39
CA LEU A 6 16.99 -14.35 2.61
C LEU A 6 16.23 -14.77 1.34
N PRO A 7 15.17 -15.60 1.47
CA PRO A 7 14.31 -15.97 0.34
C PRO A 7 13.74 -14.72 -0.34
N THR A 8 14.02 -14.54 -1.63
CA THR A 8 13.64 -13.35 -2.38
C THR A 8 13.03 -13.69 -3.72
N PHE A 9 11.92 -13.03 -4.05
CA PHE A 9 11.23 -13.12 -5.33
C PHE A 9 11.43 -11.83 -6.11
N LEU A 10 12.12 -11.93 -7.24
CA LEU A 10 12.41 -10.83 -8.17
C LEU A 10 11.34 -10.78 -9.26
N PHE A 11 10.69 -9.65 -9.42
CA PHE A 11 9.60 -9.44 -10.37
C PHE A 11 10.18 -8.88 -11.66
N ARG A 12 10.11 -9.67 -12.75
CA ARG A 12 10.63 -9.26 -14.06
C ARG A 12 9.51 -9.32 -15.10
N PRO A 13 9.20 -8.22 -15.81
CA PRO A 13 8.28 -8.27 -16.94
C PRO A 13 8.72 -9.31 -17.96
N SER A 14 7.77 -10.08 -18.51
CA SER A 14 8.08 -11.05 -19.56
C SER A 14 8.35 -10.30 -20.88
N SER A 15 9.38 -10.74 -21.61
CA SER A 15 9.67 -10.27 -22.97
C SER A 15 8.61 -10.69 -23.97
N ASP A 16 8.00 -11.86 -23.75
CA ASP A 16 7.10 -12.51 -24.70
C ASP A 16 5.68 -11.99 -24.55
N ASN A 17 5.29 -11.63 -23.32
CA ASN A 17 4.00 -11.05 -23.03
C ASN A 17 4.10 -9.89 -22.00
N PRO A 18 3.83 -8.64 -22.40
CA PRO A 18 3.97 -7.47 -21.53
C PRO A 18 2.91 -7.40 -20.40
N THR A 19 1.83 -8.19 -20.46
CA THR A 19 0.88 -8.29 -19.34
C THR A 19 1.34 -9.27 -18.26
N ASN A 20 2.36 -10.08 -18.55
CA ASN A 20 2.91 -11.07 -17.64
C ASN A 20 4.17 -10.57 -16.94
N THR A 21 4.36 -11.02 -15.71
CA THR A 21 5.56 -10.77 -14.91
C THR A 21 6.01 -12.10 -14.33
N ILE A 22 7.24 -12.49 -14.59
CA ILE A 22 7.84 -13.72 -14.07
C ILE A 22 8.47 -13.41 -12.72
N LEU A 23 8.15 -14.21 -11.71
CA LEU A 23 8.73 -14.11 -10.39
C LEU A 23 9.87 -15.13 -10.27
N TYR A 24 11.10 -14.62 -10.19
CA TYR A 24 12.30 -15.42 -10.02
C TYR A 24 12.65 -15.54 -8.54
N PHE A 25 12.80 -16.76 -8.05
CA PHE A 25 13.17 -17.09 -6.69
C PHE A 25 14.69 -17.24 -6.55
N THR A 26 15.26 -16.65 -5.50
CA THR A 26 16.66 -16.84 -5.08
C THR A 26 16.71 -16.96 -3.56
N HIS A 27 17.62 -17.79 -3.06
CA HIS A 27 17.81 -18.01 -1.62
C HIS A 27 19.25 -18.49 -1.36
N GLN A 28 19.90 -17.99 -0.30
CA GLN A 28 21.26 -18.41 0.10
C GLN A 28 22.30 -18.25 -1.03
N GLY A 29 22.20 -17.16 -1.79
CA GLY A 29 23.11 -16.89 -2.92
C GLY A 29 22.90 -17.78 -4.15
N SER A 30 21.80 -18.54 -4.24
CA SER A 30 21.47 -19.31 -5.43
C SER A 30 21.17 -18.41 -6.63
N ASP A 31 21.45 -18.89 -7.84
CA ASP A 31 21.01 -18.20 -9.06
C ASP A 31 19.47 -18.08 -9.10
N PRO A 32 18.90 -16.93 -9.54
CA PRO A 32 17.46 -16.76 -9.60
C PRO A 32 16.77 -17.71 -10.60
N THR A 33 15.80 -18.49 -10.13
CA THR A 33 15.03 -19.46 -10.95
C THR A 33 13.55 -19.06 -11.04
N PRO A 34 12.89 -19.21 -12.20
CA PRO A 34 11.50 -18.79 -12.34
C PRO A 34 10.57 -19.74 -11.57
N GLN A 35 9.72 -19.19 -10.70
CA GLN A 35 8.84 -19.98 -9.81
C GLN A 35 7.35 -19.75 -10.11
N TYR A 36 6.97 -18.50 -10.40
CA TYR A 36 5.58 -18.13 -10.67
C TYR A 36 5.47 -17.20 -11.86
N VAL A 37 4.27 -17.14 -12.44
CA VAL A 37 3.89 -16.11 -13.40
C VAL A 37 2.73 -15.32 -12.84
N LEU A 38 2.93 -14.03 -12.67
CA LEU A 38 1.85 -13.08 -12.43
C LEU A 38 1.27 -12.66 -13.78
N LYS A 39 -0.01 -12.94 -14.00
CA LYS A 39 -0.77 -12.56 -15.18
C LYS A 39 -1.70 -11.42 -14.84
N ARG A 40 -1.77 -10.41 -15.72
CA ARG A 40 -2.81 -9.37 -15.64
C ARG A 40 -3.81 -9.56 -16.74
N ALA A 41 -5.03 -9.10 -16.50
CA ALA A 41 -6.06 -9.14 -17.52
C ALA A 41 -5.64 -8.36 -18.76
N ASP A 42 -5.82 -8.99 -19.92
CA ASP A 42 -5.54 -8.39 -21.21
C ASP A 42 -6.54 -7.24 -21.47
N PRO A 43 -6.08 -6.00 -21.70
CA PRO A 43 -6.95 -4.88 -22.04
C PRO A 43 -7.81 -5.11 -23.29
N SER A 44 -7.39 -6.01 -24.18
CA SER A 44 -8.15 -6.38 -25.38
C SER A 44 -9.39 -7.23 -25.06
N ASN A 45 -9.42 -7.90 -23.89
CA ASN A 45 -10.54 -8.71 -23.46
C ASN A 45 -11.69 -7.81 -22.96
N PRO A 46 -12.89 -7.85 -23.57
CA PRO A 46 -14.02 -7.04 -23.13
C PRO A 46 -14.43 -7.25 -21.67
N ALA A 47 -14.21 -8.45 -21.11
CA ALA A 47 -14.52 -8.74 -19.71
C ALA A 47 -13.60 -8.00 -18.71
N ALA A 48 -12.41 -7.60 -19.16
CA ALA A 48 -11.43 -6.88 -18.35
C ALA A 48 -11.66 -5.36 -18.31
N ARG A 49 -12.57 -4.86 -19.15
CA ARG A 49 -12.82 -3.42 -19.31
C ARG A 49 -13.36 -2.78 -18.04
N ASN A 50 -12.80 -1.63 -17.67
CA ASN A 50 -13.13 -0.88 -16.45
C ASN A 50 -12.86 -1.67 -15.15
N LYS A 51 -11.98 -2.68 -15.20
CA LYS A 51 -11.64 -3.53 -14.05
C LYS A 51 -10.13 -3.68 -13.98
N TYR A 52 -9.63 -3.89 -12.76
CA TYR A 52 -8.28 -4.36 -12.53
C TYR A 52 -8.37 -5.84 -12.15
N ALA A 53 -7.56 -6.68 -12.78
CA ALA A 53 -7.46 -8.09 -12.42
C ALA A 53 -6.04 -8.61 -12.60
N ALA A 54 -5.62 -9.43 -11.64
CA ALA A 54 -4.32 -10.08 -11.64
C ALA A 54 -4.45 -11.47 -11.02
N ALA A 55 -3.64 -12.42 -11.49
CA ALA A 55 -3.60 -13.79 -10.99
C ALA A 55 -2.15 -14.27 -10.89
N LEU A 56 -1.86 -15.05 -9.86
CA LEU A 56 -0.57 -15.72 -9.70
C LEU A 56 -0.73 -17.19 -10.08
N THR A 57 0.02 -17.63 -11.07
CA THR A 57 -0.07 -18.98 -11.65
C THR A 57 1.25 -19.72 -11.57
N ASP A 58 1.18 -21.04 -11.73
CA ASP A 58 2.37 -21.87 -11.87
C ASP A 58 3.18 -21.52 -13.13
N ILE A 59 4.50 -21.67 -13.04
CA ILE A 59 5.44 -21.38 -14.13
C ILE A 59 5.40 -22.42 -15.25
N THR A 60 5.19 -23.70 -14.91
CA THR A 60 5.17 -24.81 -15.87
C THR A 60 3.79 -24.99 -16.49
N SER A 61 2.72 -24.75 -15.72
CA SER A 61 1.34 -24.85 -16.16
C SER A 61 0.54 -23.63 -15.71
N GLN A 62 0.46 -22.63 -16.58
CA GLN A 62 -0.28 -21.38 -16.30
C GLN A 62 -1.81 -21.56 -16.19
N GLN A 63 -2.32 -22.79 -16.37
CA GLN A 63 -3.71 -23.16 -16.06
C GLN A 63 -3.93 -23.37 -14.57
N ILE A 64 -2.86 -23.65 -13.81
CA ILE A 64 -2.90 -23.77 -12.36
C ILE A 64 -2.80 -22.36 -11.79
N ILE A 65 -3.91 -21.87 -11.27
CA ILE A 65 -4.03 -20.56 -10.61
C ILE A 65 -3.95 -20.80 -9.11
N TYR A 66 -3.01 -20.15 -8.43
CA TYR A 66 -2.87 -20.22 -6.97
C TYR A 66 -3.72 -19.18 -6.27
N ALA A 67 -3.78 -17.97 -6.84
CA ALA A 67 -4.65 -16.93 -6.35
C ALA A 67 -4.95 -15.90 -7.44
N GLU A 68 -6.07 -15.20 -7.29
CA GLU A 68 -6.44 -14.10 -8.16
C GLU A 68 -7.15 -12.97 -7.41
N VAL A 69 -7.22 -11.82 -8.08
CA VAL A 69 -7.89 -10.63 -7.61
C VAL A 69 -8.69 -10.00 -8.73
N LEU A 70 -9.87 -9.51 -8.39
CA LEU A 70 -10.69 -8.68 -9.25
C LEU A 70 -11.10 -7.42 -8.47
N VAL A 71 -10.81 -6.26 -9.04
CA VAL A 71 -11.19 -4.96 -8.48
C VAL A 71 -12.04 -4.21 -9.50
N GLU A 72 -13.26 -3.89 -9.07
CA GLU A 72 -14.20 -3.06 -9.81
C GLU A 72 -14.29 -1.69 -9.12
N PRO A 73 -13.68 -0.63 -9.69
CA PRO A 73 -13.72 0.69 -9.09
C PRO A 73 -15.12 1.31 -9.21
N GLU A 74 -15.47 2.17 -8.26
CA GLU A 74 -16.56 3.13 -8.46
C GLU A 74 -16.07 4.28 -9.35
N TRP A 75 -16.96 4.93 -10.09
CA TRP A 75 -16.59 6.04 -10.99
C TRP A 75 -17.20 7.35 -10.51
N SER A 76 -16.39 8.41 -10.48
CA SER A 76 -16.85 9.77 -10.16
C SER A 76 -16.63 10.72 -11.32
N GLN A 77 -17.55 11.68 -11.49
CA GLN A 77 -17.32 12.83 -12.35
C GLN A 77 -16.66 13.95 -11.55
N PRO A 78 -15.50 14.45 -11.98
CA PRO A 78 -14.93 15.67 -11.41
C PRO A 78 -15.90 16.83 -11.62
N ASN A 79 -16.27 17.52 -10.54
CA ASN A 79 -16.99 18.78 -10.64
C ASN A 79 -15.99 19.86 -11.09
N LEU A 80 -16.01 20.21 -12.37
CA LEU A 80 -15.19 21.30 -12.90
C LEU A 80 -15.76 22.64 -12.44
N SER A 81 -14.88 23.61 -12.22
CA SER A 81 -15.31 25.00 -12.03
C SER A 81 -15.93 25.56 -13.32
N THR A 82 -16.75 26.61 -13.20
CA THR A 82 -17.32 27.32 -14.37
C THR A 82 -16.28 27.90 -15.32
N ALA A 83 -15.04 28.14 -14.87
CA ALA A 83 -13.94 28.59 -15.71
C ALA A 83 -13.32 27.42 -16.50
N GLU A 84 -13.13 26.27 -15.87
CA GLU A 84 -12.63 25.06 -16.54
C GLU A 84 -13.63 24.49 -17.53
N HIS A 85 -14.93 24.53 -17.23
CA HIS A 85 -15.96 24.13 -18.20
C HIS A 85 -15.91 24.97 -19.48
N ARG A 86 -15.62 26.28 -19.37
CA ARG A 86 -15.44 27.16 -20.54
C ARG A 86 -14.13 26.85 -21.28
N ALA A 87 -13.05 26.57 -20.55
CA ALA A 87 -11.77 26.19 -21.16
C ALA A 87 -11.83 24.84 -21.89
N GLN A 88 -12.70 23.92 -21.46
CA GLN A 88 -12.93 22.62 -22.10
C GLN A 88 -14.06 22.64 -23.16
N ASN A 89 -14.47 23.81 -23.65
CA ASN A 89 -15.56 23.96 -24.63
C ASN A 89 -16.87 23.25 -24.22
N GLY A 90 -17.16 23.15 -22.92
CA GLY A 90 -18.36 22.50 -22.40
C GLY A 90 -18.31 20.97 -22.36
N HIS A 91 -17.20 20.32 -22.71
CA HIS A 91 -17.05 18.88 -22.54
C HIS A 91 -16.93 18.52 -21.04
N PRO A 92 -17.65 17.47 -20.56
CA PRO A 92 -17.48 17.00 -19.20
C PRO A 92 -16.10 16.37 -19.02
N ALA A 93 -15.50 16.57 -17.84
CA ALA A 93 -14.25 15.91 -17.48
C ALA A 93 -14.40 14.38 -17.58
N PRO A 94 -13.32 13.66 -17.96
CA PRO A 94 -13.35 12.20 -17.98
C PRO A 94 -13.63 11.65 -16.57
N PRO A 95 -14.46 10.60 -16.43
CA PRO A 95 -14.70 9.96 -15.15
C PRO A 95 -13.39 9.47 -14.50
N GLN A 96 -13.25 9.67 -13.20
CA GLN A 96 -12.11 9.20 -12.42
C GLN A 96 -12.50 7.99 -11.56
N PRO A 97 -11.64 6.95 -11.51
CA PRO A 97 -11.90 5.78 -10.69
C PRO A 97 -11.66 6.11 -9.20
N ILE A 98 -12.59 5.66 -8.36
CA ILE A 98 -12.47 5.61 -6.92
C ILE A 98 -12.00 4.20 -6.55
N LEU A 99 -10.82 4.11 -5.94
CA LEU A 99 -10.29 2.84 -5.44
C LEU A 99 -11.10 2.38 -4.23
N PRO A 100 -11.44 1.08 -4.14
CA PRO A 100 -12.11 0.57 -2.95
C PRO A 100 -11.17 0.56 -1.75
N ASP A 101 -11.75 0.75 -0.56
CA ASP A 101 -11.03 0.67 0.72
C ASP A 101 -10.64 -0.78 1.08
N GLN A 102 -11.10 -1.77 0.32
CA GLN A 102 -10.74 -3.17 0.50
C GLN A 102 -10.60 -3.90 -0.83
N VAL A 103 -9.70 -4.87 -0.87
CA VAL A 103 -9.46 -5.74 -2.02
C VAL A 103 -9.45 -7.18 -1.54
N THR A 104 -10.08 -8.09 -2.28
CA THR A 104 -10.18 -9.51 -1.91
C THR A 104 -9.31 -10.35 -2.83
N LEU A 105 -8.39 -11.10 -2.24
CA LEU A 105 -7.65 -12.17 -2.88
C LEU A 105 -8.43 -13.48 -2.73
N GLN A 106 -8.67 -14.16 -3.84
CA GLN A 106 -9.20 -15.53 -3.87
C GLN A 106 -8.01 -16.47 -3.96
N LEU A 107 -7.81 -17.34 -2.97
CA LEU A 107 -6.79 -18.38 -2.99
C LEU A 107 -7.45 -19.70 -3.37
N TYR A 108 -6.69 -20.56 -4.03
CA TYR A 108 -7.10 -21.88 -4.44
C TYR A 108 -6.20 -22.94 -3.78
N ASN A 109 -6.83 -24.02 -3.28
CA ASN A 109 -6.15 -25.14 -2.60
C ASN A 109 -5.34 -24.74 -1.34
N PRO A 110 -6.00 -24.49 -0.20
CA PRO A 110 -7.44 -24.56 0.01
C PRO A 110 -8.15 -23.30 -0.49
N ASP A 111 -9.41 -23.46 -0.88
CA ASP A 111 -10.23 -22.34 -1.35
C ASP A 111 -10.49 -21.39 -0.18
N SER A 112 -9.99 -20.16 -0.27
CA SER A 112 -10.10 -19.18 0.81
C SER A 112 -10.08 -17.76 0.29
N GLN A 113 -10.59 -16.84 1.12
CA GLN A 113 -10.68 -15.42 0.79
C GLN A 113 -9.88 -14.60 1.78
N VAL A 114 -8.94 -13.81 1.28
CA VAL A 114 -8.12 -12.90 2.08
C VAL A 114 -8.47 -11.48 1.69
N VAL A 115 -9.09 -10.75 2.63
CA VAL A 115 -9.49 -9.36 2.44
C VAL A 115 -8.38 -8.44 2.95
N ILE A 116 -7.78 -7.67 2.05
CA ILE A 116 -6.83 -6.60 2.36
C ILE A 116 -7.61 -5.30 2.54
N LYS A 117 -7.56 -4.72 3.75
CA LYS A 117 -8.23 -3.46 4.11
C LYS A 117 -7.24 -2.31 4.13
N THR A 118 -7.53 -1.27 3.37
CA THR A 118 -6.76 -0.03 3.31
C THR A 118 -7.05 0.86 4.52
N LYS A 119 -5.99 1.35 5.15
CA LYS A 119 -6.02 2.38 6.19
C LYS A 119 -5.15 3.54 5.72
N ALA A 120 -5.81 4.56 5.17
CA ALA A 120 -5.15 5.78 4.72
C ALA A 120 -4.37 6.44 5.86
N GLY A 121 -3.15 6.88 5.56
CA GLY A 121 -2.29 7.59 6.49
C GLY A 121 -2.87 8.94 6.90
N SER A 122 -2.79 9.27 8.19
CA SER A 122 -3.08 10.62 8.71
C SER A 122 -1.81 11.47 8.78
N TRP A 123 -1.92 12.73 9.21
CA TRP A 123 -0.75 13.57 9.49
C TRP A 123 0.27 12.82 10.38
N GLY A 124 1.48 12.61 9.85
CA GLY A 124 2.56 11.89 10.54
C GLY A 124 2.53 10.36 10.46
N LYS A 125 1.58 9.74 9.74
CA LYS A 125 1.48 8.28 9.56
C LYS A 125 1.43 7.93 8.08
N SER A 126 2.11 6.86 7.70
CA SER A 126 2.05 6.31 6.34
C SER A 126 0.82 5.42 6.14
N ASP A 127 0.43 5.24 4.89
CA ASP A 127 -0.63 4.31 4.50
C ASP A 127 -0.28 2.89 4.96
N SER A 128 -1.32 2.13 5.29
CA SER A 128 -1.16 0.72 5.64
C SER A 128 -2.31 -0.13 5.14
N TRP A 129 -2.05 -1.41 4.93
CA TRP A 129 -3.00 -2.37 4.41
C TRP A 129 -2.96 -3.61 5.29
N GLU A 130 -4.11 -3.98 5.84
CA GLU A 130 -4.23 -5.04 6.85
C GLU A 130 -5.01 -6.21 6.30
N PHE A 131 -4.53 -7.43 6.54
CA PHE A 131 -5.22 -8.66 6.15
C PHE A 131 -5.08 -9.71 7.24
N GLU A 132 -5.94 -10.71 7.17
CA GLU A 132 -6.02 -11.78 8.17
C GLU A 132 -5.93 -13.12 7.46
N MET A 133 -5.15 -14.04 8.04
CA MET A 133 -5.07 -15.44 7.62
C MET A 133 -5.52 -16.32 8.78
N PRO A 134 -6.28 -17.40 8.56
CA PRO A 134 -6.59 -18.34 9.62
C PRO A 134 -5.31 -19.02 10.15
N GLU A 135 -5.29 -19.36 11.44
CA GLU A 135 -4.19 -20.18 11.99
C GLU A 135 -4.21 -21.59 11.38
N GLN A 136 -5.42 -22.14 11.18
CA GLN A 136 -5.67 -23.42 10.52
C GLN A 136 -6.41 -23.18 9.21
N SER A 137 -5.71 -23.39 8.10
CA SER A 137 -6.25 -23.21 6.74
C SER A 137 -6.85 -24.50 6.20
N PHE A 138 -6.34 -25.65 6.65
CA PHE A 138 -6.79 -26.95 6.16
C PHE A 138 -7.86 -27.51 7.06
N ARG A 139 -8.90 -28.06 6.43
CA ARG A 139 -9.96 -28.71 7.16
C ARG A 139 -9.46 -30.01 7.77
N ALA A 140 -9.82 -30.25 9.02
CA ALA A 140 -9.59 -31.54 9.65
C ALA A 140 -10.27 -32.65 8.81
N PRO A 141 -9.56 -33.73 8.44
CA PRO A 141 -10.15 -34.81 7.68
C PRO A 141 -11.37 -35.39 8.41
N SER A 142 -12.56 -35.30 7.81
CA SER A 142 -13.76 -35.93 8.35
C SER A 142 -14.10 -37.21 7.59
N ALA A 143 -14.51 -38.24 8.35
CA ALA A 143 -15.05 -39.49 7.81
C ALA A 143 -16.49 -39.35 7.31
N SER A 144 -17.18 -38.25 7.65
CA SER A 144 -18.55 -37.98 7.22
C SER A 144 -18.59 -37.46 5.79
N MET A 145 -19.43 -38.06 4.95
CA MET A 145 -19.68 -37.57 3.57
C MET A 145 -20.37 -36.21 3.55
N ILE A 146 -21.21 -35.92 4.55
CA ILE A 146 -21.87 -34.61 4.70
C ILE A 146 -20.81 -33.54 4.96
N ASP A 147 -19.84 -33.86 5.80
CA ASP A 147 -18.75 -32.94 6.07
C ASP A 147 -17.95 -32.68 4.80
N ARG A 148 -17.67 -33.69 3.97
CA ARG A 148 -16.91 -33.53 2.70
C ARG A 148 -17.64 -32.77 1.60
N SER A 149 -18.97 -32.66 1.68
CA SER A 149 -19.81 -32.09 0.62
C SER A 149 -20.45 -30.75 0.97
N ALA A 150 -20.26 -30.26 2.20
CA ALA A 150 -20.64 -28.89 2.54
C ALA A 150 -19.73 -27.92 1.77
N ASP A 151 -20.32 -27.08 0.91
CA ASP A 151 -19.66 -25.88 0.38
C ASP A 151 -19.06 -25.11 1.55
N ASP A 152 -17.77 -24.77 1.47
CA ASP A 152 -17.05 -24.18 2.60
C ASP A 152 -17.75 -22.88 3.04
N PRO A 153 -18.30 -22.83 4.28
CA PRO A 153 -18.80 -21.58 4.79
C PRO A 153 -17.62 -20.61 4.91
N PRO A 154 -17.81 -19.30 4.62
CA PRO A 154 -16.77 -18.30 4.80
C PRO A 154 -16.19 -18.43 6.22
N ILE A 155 -14.85 -18.45 6.33
CA ILE A 155 -14.11 -18.69 7.58
C ILE A 155 -14.74 -17.86 8.71
N SER A 156 -15.43 -18.55 9.61
CA SER A 156 -16.19 -17.93 10.70
C SER A 156 -15.32 -16.95 11.49
N ASP A 157 -15.92 -15.85 11.95
CA ASP A 157 -15.23 -14.87 12.81
C ASP A 157 -14.71 -15.50 14.12
N THR A 158 -15.24 -16.66 14.51
CA THR A 158 -14.80 -17.42 15.68
C THR A 158 -13.46 -18.13 15.48
N VAL A 159 -13.02 -18.35 14.24
CA VAL A 159 -11.74 -19.01 13.94
C VAL A 159 -10.60 -18.05 14.26
N PRO A 160 -9.57 -18.48 15.03
CA PRO A 160 -8.38 -17.68 15.25
C PRO A 160 -7.68 -17.32 13.94
N LYS A 161 -7.36 -16.04 13.78
CA LYS A 161 -6.69 -15.49 12.60
C LYS A 161 -5.42 -14.73 13.02
N VAL A 162 -4.34 -14.88 12.27
CA VAL A 162 -3.14 -14.06 12.40
C VAL A 162 -3.34 -12.78 11.59
N VAL A 163 -3.02 -11.62 12.20
CA VAL A 163 -3.22 -10.30 11.60
C VAL A 163 -1.91 -9.79 11.03
N PHE A 164 -1.90 -9.53 9.72
CA PHE A 164 -0.78 -8.99 8.99
C PHE A 164 -1.05 -7.57 8.53
N LYS A 165 0.03 -6.80 8.38
CA LYS A 165 -0.04 -5.40 7.98
C LYS A 165 1.13 -5.01 7.10
N TRP A 166 0.84 -4.68 5.85
CA TRP A 166 1.74 -3.90 5.00
C TRP A 166 1.72 -2.45 5.47
N LYS A 167 2.91 -1.88 5.70
CA LYS A 167 3.09 -0.48 6.07
C LYS A 167 4.07 0.15 5.10
N ARG A 168 3.69 1.27 4.50
CA ARG A 168 4.57 2.02 3.60
C ARG A 168 5.76 2.62 4.38
N ASP A 169 6.97 2.43 3.87
CA ASP A 169 8.24 2.80 4.56
C ASP A 169 8.47 4.33 4.61
N GLY A 170 7.66 5.12 3.91
CA GLY A 170 7.68 6.59 3.94
C GLY A 170 6.74 7.18 2.89
N ARG A 171 6.34 8.45 3.06
CA ARG A 171 5.33 9.08 2.18
C ARG A 171 5.76 9.17 0.71
N LEU A 172 7.06 9.30 0.46
CA LEU A 172 7.63 9.34 -0.89
C LEU A 172 8.22 7.98 -1.33
N SER A 173 8.31 7.02 -0.41
CA SER A 173 8.83 5.70 -0.73
C SER A 173 7.78 4.89 -1.48
N LYS A 174 8.24 4.05 -2.40
CA LYS A 174 7.44 2.98 -3.01
C LYS A 174 7.61 1.65 -2.27
N ASP A 175 8.51 1.61 -1.30
CA ASP A 175 8.76 0.43 -0.48
C ASP A 175 7.70 0.29 0.61
N MET A 176 7.43 -0.95 0.99
CA MET A 176 6.60 -1.28 2.14
C MET A 176 7.12 -2.51 2.85
N THR A 177 6.84 -2.60 4.14
CA THR A 177 7.21 -3.72 5.00
C THR A 177 5.96 -4.38 5.55
N CYS A 178 5.88 -5.70 5.47
CA CYS A 178 4.82 -6.50 6.06
C CYS A 178 5.20 -6.93 7.47
N TYR A 179 4.28 -6.74 8.41
CA TYR A 179 4.41 -7.14 9.80
C TYR A 179 3.30 -8.10 10.19
N MET A 180 3.60 -9.10 11.01
CA MET A 180 2.62 -9.73 11.88
C MET A 180 2.40 -8.81 13.10
N THR A 181 1.15 -8.48 13.39
CA THR A 181 0.79 -7.46 14.40
C THR A 181 -0.03 -8.00 15.58
N GLY A 182 -0.41 -9.27 15.52
CA GLY A 182 -1.15 -9.98 16.56
C GLY A 182 -2.14 -10.99 15.98
N LYS A 183 -3.17 -11.31 16.75
CA LYS A 183 -4.19 -12.31 16.41
C LYS A 183 -5.59 -11.72 16.52
N SER A 184 -6.56 -12.34 15.87
CA SER A 184 -7.98 -11.97 15.88
C SER A 184 -8.80 -13.20 16.20
N VAL A 185 -9.65 -13.12 17.24
CA VAL A 185 -10.56 -14.21 17.63
C VAL A 185 -11.93 -13.60 17.94
N ALA A 186 -12.99 -14.10 17.31
CA ALA A 186 -14.35 -13.56 17.44
C ALA A 186 -14.40 -12.04 17.17
N GLY A 187 -13.65 -11.58 16.15
CA GLY A 187 -13.52 -10.17 15.77
C GLY A 187 -12.72 -9.29 16.75
N LYS A 188 -12.21 -9.85 17.86
CA LYS A 188 -11.37 -9.11 18.82
C LYS A 188 -9.90 -9.32 18.49
N LYS A 189 -9.19 -8.20 18.26
CA LYS A 189 -7.77 -8.21 17.93
C LYS A 189 -6.91 -8.09 19.19
N SER A 190 -5.98 -9.02 19.38
CA SER A 190 -4.85 -8.87 20.30
C SER A 190 -3.73 -8.10 19.62
N LYS A 191 -2.97 -7.34 20.39
CA LYS A 191 -1.78 -6.64 19.90
C LYS A 191 -0.53 -7.38 20.35
N GLU A 192 0.33 -7.71 19.42
CA GLU A 192 1.65 -8.27 19.64
C GLU A 192 2.72 -7.27 19.18
N PRO A 193 4.01 -7.43 19.58
CA PRO A 193 5.07 -6.65 18.95
C PRO A 193 5.07 -6.88 17.44
N ASP A 194 5.20 -5.80 16.67
CA ASP A 194 5.28 -5.88 15.21
C ASP A 194 6.48 -6.75 14.81
N ILE A 195 6.23 -7.88 14.17
CA ILE A 195 7.25 -8.83 13.71
C ILE A 195 7.34 -8.74 12.19
N THR A 196 8.49 -8.33 11.66
CA THR A 196 8.71 -8.24 10.21
C THR A 196 8.62 -9.63 9.59
N VAL A 197 7.78 -9.79 8.56
CA VAL A 197 7.62 -11.08 7.84
C VAL A 197 8.02 -10.97 6.38
N ALA A 198 7.89 -9.79 5.77
CA ALA A 198 8.32 -9.57 4.38
C ALA A 198 8.65 -8.10 4.13
N MET A 199 9.50 -7.85 3.14
CA MET A 199 9.83 -6.52 2.64
C MET A 199 9.59 -6.47 1.14
N PHE A 200 8.83 -5.48 0.70
CA PHE A 200 8.65 -5.15 -0.70
C PHE A 200 9.51 -3.94 -1.06
N LYS A 201 10.31 -4.07 -2.10
CA LYS A 201 11.19 -3.02 -2.63
C LYS A 201 10.85 -2.75 -4.08
N ASP A 202 10.62 -1.48 -4.41
CA ASP A 202 10.35 -1.05 -5.78
C ASP A 202 11.38 0.01 -6.20
N LYS A 203 12.42 -0.47 -6.87
CA LYS A 203 13.48 0.37 -7.44
C LYS A 203 13.32 0.40 -8.96
N LYS A 204 13.92 1.43 -9.58
CA LYS A 204 13.83 1.68 -11.03
C LYS A 204 14.02 0.45 -11.92
N ASN A 205 14.89 -0.48 -11.53
CA ASN A 205 15.22 -1.68 -12.32
C ASN A 205 15.03 -3.00 -11.53
N GLU A 206 14.47 -2.93 -10.32
CA GLU A 206 14.41 -4.08 -9.41
C GLU A 206 13.17 -3.93 -8.52
N THR A 207 12.14 -4.71 -8.82
CA THR A 207 11.00 -4.92 -7.92
C THR A 207 11.15 -6.29 -7.28
N ALA A 208 11.09 -6.35 -5.95
CA ALA A 208 11.32 -7.60 -5.22
C ALA A 208 10.49 -7.70 -3.95
N VAL A 209 10.10 -8.93 -3.60
CA VAL A 209 9.58 -9.29 -2.27
C VAL A 209 10.58 -10.22 -1.60
N THR A 210 11.10 -9.82 -0.45
CA THR A 210 11.99 -10.65 0.38
C THR A 210 11.24 -11.12 1.61
N ILE A 211 11.22 -12.43 1.85
CA ILE A 211 10.58 -13.05 3.00
C ILE A 211 11.58 -13.12 4.16
N TYR A 212 11.21 -12.62 5.32
CA TYR A 212 12.07 -12.63 6.51
C TYR A 212 11.90 -13.94 7.28
N GLU A 213 12.49 -15.01 6.74
CA GLU A 213 12.43 -16.37 7.27
C GLU A 213 12.72 -16.49 8.79
N PRO A 214 13.70 -15.78 9.39
CA PRO A 214 13.98 -15.92 10.83
C PRO A 214 12.80 -15.61 11.76
N ASN A 215 11.85 -14.79 11.29
CA ASN A 215 10.65 -14.46 12.05
C ASN A 215 9.46 -15.36 11.74
N LEU A 216 9.50 -16.13 10.65
CA LEU A 216 8.40 -17.01 10.26
C LEU A 216 8.14 -18.09 11.31
N GLN A 217 9.12 -18.51 12.11
CA GLN A 217 8.91 -19.44 13.23
C GLN A 217 7.90 -18.94 14.29
N ARG A 218 7.63 -17.63 14.34
CA ARG A 218 6.66 -17.01 15.27
C ARG A 218 5.28 -16.79 14.67
N VAL A 219 5.14 -17.07 13.38
CA VAL A 219 3.91 -16.87 12.63
C VAL A 219 3.10 -18.15 12.68
N ASP A 220 2.02 -18.16 13.45
CA ASP A 220 1.15 -19.33 13.63
C ASP A 220 0.15 -19.46 12.47
N VAL A 221 0.66 -19.65 11.25
CA VAL A 221 -0.13 -19.96 10.05
C VAL A 221 0.27 -21.34 9.54
N GLU A 222 -0.70 -22.25 9.46
CA GLU A 222 -0.52 -23.61 8.95
C GLU A 222 -0.11 -23.60 7.47
N ASP A 223 -0.87 -22.88 6.63
CA ASP A 223 -0.58 -22.77 5.20
C ASP A 223 0.46 -21.69 4.90
N ARG A 224 1.73 -22.07 5.03
CA ARG A 224 2.86 -21.21 4.68
C ARG A 224 2.92 -20.84 3.21
N LYS A 225 2.45 -21.73 2.33
CA LYS A 225 2.45 -21.47 0.89
C LYS A 225 1.36 -20.48 0.51
N GLY A 226 0.16 -20.61 1.06
CA GLY A 226 -0.88 -19.58 0.93
C GLY A 226 -0.40 -18.22 1.44
N LEU A 227 0.34 -18.18 2.56
CA LEU A 227 0.94 -16.94 3.06
C LEU A 227 1.95 -16.33 2.06
N ASP A 228 2.87 -17.13 1.50
CA ASP A 228 3.80 -16.66 0.45
C ASP A 228 3.02 -16.05 -0.73
N ILE A 229 2.00 -16.77 -1.23
CA ILE A 229 1.16 -16.33 -2.36
C ILE A 229 0.46 -14.99 -2.04
N VAL A 230 -0.09 -14.84 -0.84
CA VAL A 230 -0.73 -13.60 -0.38
C VAL A 230 0.28 -12.45 -0.28
N LEU A 231 1.49 -12.71 0.22
CA LEU A 231 2.54 -11.70 0.30
C LEU A 231 2.98 -11.25 -1.10
N LEU A 232 3.13 -12.18 -2.05
CA LEU A 232 3.55 -11.89 -3.41
C LEU A 232 2.47 -11.16 -4.23
N LEU A 233 1.27 -11.74 -4.32
CA LEU A 233 0.17 -11.15 -5.08
C LEU A 233 -0.32 -9.86 -4.40
N GLY A 234 -0.44 -9.86 -3.06
CA GLY A 234 -0.86 -8.69 -2.30
C GLY A 234 0.08 -7.51 -2.47
N ALA A 235 1.40 -7.70 -2.37
CA ALA A 235 2.37 -6.61 -2.55
C ALA A 235 2.27 -5.98 -3.96
N GLU A 236 2.11 -6.82 -4.99
CA GLU A 236 2.00 -6.33 -6.36
C GLU A 236 0.69 -5.58 -6.62
N VAL A 237 -0.42 -6.07 -6.09
CA VAL A 237 -1.73 -5.39 -6.17
C VAL A 237 -1.66 -4.02 -5.49
N LEU A 238 -1.05 -3.96 -4.30
CA LEU A 238 -0.87 -2.71 -3.58
C LEU A 238 0.05 -1.73 -4.34
N ARG A 239 1.10 -2.25 -4.99
CA ARG A 239 1.96 -1.45 -5.85
C ARG A 239 1.19 -0.86 -7.03
N ASP A 240 0.47 -1.69 -7.77
CA ASP A 240 -0.25 -1.32 -8.98
C ASP A 240 -1.45 -0.39 -8.71
N LEU A 241 -2.06 -0.44 -7.51
CA LEU A 241 -3.22 0.38 -7.18
C LEU A 241 -2.88 1.64 -6.38
N PHE A 242 -1.93 1.58 -5.43
CA PHE A 242 -1.74 2.63 -4.44
C PHE A 242 -0.36 3.29 -4.45
N LEU A 243 0.71 2.57 -4.78
CA LEU A 243 2.09 3.09 -4.62
C LEU A 243 2.69 3.61 -5.93
N SER A 244 2.52 2.88 -7.01
CA SER A 244 3.02 3.23 -8.33
C SER A 244 2.01 2.83 -9.41
N PRO A 245 0.85 3.51 -9.47
CA PRO A 245 -0.22 3.11 -10.38
C PRO A 245 0.23 3.02 -11.83
N ARG A 246 -0.05 1.88 -12.47
CA ARG A 246 0.29 1.68 -13.88
C ARG A 246 -0.55 2.61 -14.76
N GLN A 247 0.00 2.95 -15.93
CA GLN A 247 -0.80 3.59 -16.97
C GLN A 247 -1.94 2.65 -17.36
N ASN A 248 -3.17 3.16 -17.28
CA ASN A 248 -4.40 2.43 -17.57
C ASN A 248 -4.64 1.17 -16.71
N VAL A 249 -4.46 1.25 -15.39
CA VAL A 249 -4.67 0.13 -14.45
C VAL A 249 -6.06 -0.52 -14.51
N PHE A 250 -7.09 0.21 -14.97
CA PHE A 250 -8.48 -0.26 -15.07
C PHE A 250 -8.93 -0.61 -16.50
N ASN A 251 -8.01 -0.75 -17.46
CA ASN A 251 -8.34 -1.10 -18.85
C ASN A 251 -9.45 -0.21 -19.45
N LEU A 252 -9.31 1.11 -19.23
CA LEU A 252 -10.17 2.13 -19.82
C LEU A 252 -10.02 2.09 -21.33
N THR A 253 -11.17 2.12 -22.01
CA THR A 253 -11.27 2.36 -23.44
C THR A 253 -11.84 3.76 -23.67
N ALA A 254 -11.76 4.30 -24.89
CA ALA A 254 -12.26 5.65 -25.22
C ALA A 254 -13.75 5.87 -24.93
N THR A 255 -14.52 4.80 -24.73
CA THR A 255 -15.93 4.89 -24.34
C THR A 255 -16.04 4.96 -22.81
N PRO A 256 -16.65 6.03 -22.25
CA PRO A 256 -16.69 6.25 -20.81
C PRO A 256 -17.39 5.09 -20.07
N PRO A 257 -16.95 4.77 -18.85
CA PRO A 257 -17.57 3.73 -18.03
C PRO A 257 -19.02 4.08 -17.70
N PRO A 258 -19.92 3.09 -17.56
CA PRO A 258 -21.28 3.33 -17.12
C PRO A 258 -21.25 3.91 -15.70
N MET A 259 -21.63 5.17 -15.54
CA MET A 259 -21.72 5.79 -14.23
C MET A 259 -22.92 5.19 -13.48
N GLY A 260 -22.65 4.37 -12.47
CA GLY A 260 -23.67 3.86 -11.57
C GLY A 260 -24.36 5.02 -10.83
N ARG A 261 -25.70 5.05 -10.82
CA ARG A 261 -26.45 5.90 -9.89
C ARG A 261 -26.09 5.47 -8.48
N ARG A 262 -25.65 6.41 -7.64
CA ARG A 262 -25.38 6.21 -6.20
C ARG A 262 -26.47 5.33 -5.58
N LYS A 263 -26.10 4.17 -5.02
CA LYS A 263 -27.00 3.25 -4.32
C LYS A 263 -27.54 3.79 -2.98
N ASN A 264 -27.42 5.09 -2.70
CA ASN A 264 -27.83 5.66 -1.41
C ASN A 264 -28.50 7.04 -1.48
N SER A 265 -29.14 7.41 -2.60
CA SER A 265 -30.00 8.60 -2.66
C SER A 265 -31.47 8.19 -2.81
N LYS A 266 -32.28 8.58 -1.83
CA LYS A 266 -33.75 8.51 -1.83
C LYS A 266 -34.33 9.00 -3.17
N PRO A 267 -35.42 8.40 -3.69
CA PRO A 267 -36.00 8.81 -4.96
C PRO A 267 -36.55 10.25 -4.87
N PRO A 268 -36.35 11.08 -5.90
CA PRO A 268 -37.03 12.38 -5.98
C PRO A 268 -38.53 12.19 -6.24
N PRO A 269 -39.39 13.14 -5.82
CA PRO A 269 -40.84 13.01 -5.96
C PRO A 269 -41.24 13.04 -7.43
N VAL A 270 -42.17 12.15 -7.76
CA VAL A 270 -42.81 11.98 -9.07
C VAL A 270 -43.55 13.27 -9.47
N PRO A 271 -43.37 13.83 -10.67
CA PRO A 271 -44.30 14.81 -11.21
C PRO A 271 -45.50 14.06 -11.80
N THR A 272 -46.67 14.38 -11.26
CA THR A 272 -47.99 13.98 -11.76
C THR A 272 -48.17 14.35 -13.23
N ALA A 273 -48.58 13.36 -14.02
CA ALA A 273 -49.00 13.51 -15.40
C ALA A 273 -50.28 14.35 -15.53
N VAL A 274 -50.32 15.20 -16.55
CA VAL A 274 -51.55 15.64 -17.20
C VAL A 274 -51.42 15.38 -18.70
N PRO A 275 -52.43 14.80 -19.37
CA PRO A 275 -52.32 14.33 -20.75
C PRO A 275 -52.69 15.45 -21.73
N VAL A 276 -51.99 15.54 -22.86
CA VAL A 276 -52.50 16.26 -24.04
C VAL A 276 -52.61 15.26 -25.18
N ALA A 277 -53.85 15.09 -25.63
CA ALA A 277 -54.31 14.10 -26.57
C ALA A 277 -53.80 14.37 -27.99
N ALA A 278 -53.60 13.26 -28.71
CA ALA A 278 -53.45 13.20 -30.15
C ALA A 278 -54.76 13.61 -30.86
N MET A 279 -54.65 14.34 -31.97
CA MET A 279 -55.71 14.50 -32.95
C MET A 279 -55.13 14.29 -34.35
N SER A 280 -55.66 13.27 -35.04
CA SER A 280 -55.47 12.98 -36.46
C SER A 280 -56.69 13.45 -37.25
N GLY A 281 -56.45 13.87 -38.50
CA GLY A 281 -57.43 14.01 -39.60
C GLY A 281 -57.61 15.45 -40.07
N ALA A 282 -57.93 15.78 -41.31
CA ALA A 282 -57.94 15.12 -42.63
C ALA A 282 -58.37 16.23 -43.63
N ILE A 283 -58.27 15.98 -44.96
CA ILE A 283 -58.86 16.74 -46.10
C ILE A 283 -58.01 17.95 -46.59
N GLY A 284 -57.65 18.14 -47.86
CA GLY A 284 -57.92 17.42 -49.11
C GLY A 284 -57.30 18.15 -50.33
N ASN A 285 -57.33 17.46 -51.48
CA ASN A 285 -57.12 17.86 -52.89
C ASN A 285 -55.71 17.99 -53.51
N LYS A 286 -55.51 17.13 -54.53
CA LYS A 286 -54.49 17.13 -55.62
C LYS A 286 -55.03 17.92 -56.85
N PRO A 287 -54.44 17.85 -58.06
CA PRO A 287 -53.03 17.77 -58.53
C PRO A 287 -52.72 18.85 -59.62
N VAL A 288 -51.47 18.98 -60.10
CA VAL A 288 -51.09 19.04 -61.54
C VAL A 288 -49.57 18.79 -61.67
N SER A 289 -49.21 17.83 -62.51
CA SER A 289 -47.84 17.50 -62.97
C SER A 289 -47.40 18.41 -64.14
N PRO A 290 -46.11 18.42 -64.55
CA PRO A 290 -45.73 17.46 -65.59
C PRO A 290 -44.35 16.80 -65.44
N THR A 291 -44.41 15.51 -65.73
CA THR A 291 -43.47 14.57 -66.39
C THR A 291 -42.30 15.12 -67.22
N ALA A 292 -41.13 14.49 -67.09
CA ALA A 292 -40.38 13.85 -68.19
C ALA A 292 -39.18 13.02 -67.67
N GLN A 293 -38.74 12.06 -68.48
CA GLN A 293 -38.18 10.75 -68.15
C GLN A 293 -36.63 10.62 -68.14
N PRO A 294 -36.10 9.43 -67.71
CA PRO A 294 -34.67 9.13 -67.56
C PRO A 294 -34.05 8.53 -68.84
N ALA A 295 -32.72 8.61 -68.97
CA ALA A 295 -31.96 7.94 -70.03
C ALA A 295 -30.71 7.22 -69.50
N TYR A 296 -30.37 6.16 -70.23
CA TYR A 296 -29.58 4.97 -69.88
C TYR A 296 -28.05 5.10 -70.11
N ASN A 297 -27.30 4.27 -69.37
CA ASN A 297 -26.10 3.48 -69.70
C ASN A 297 -24.81 4.08 -70.36
N ALA A 298 -23.71 3.97 -69.58
CA ALA A 298 -22.31 3.54 -69.92
C ALA A 298 -21.44 4.41 -70.87
N PRO A 299 -20.06 4.39 -70.82
CA PRO A 299 -19.13 3.35 -70.33
C PRO A 299 -17.94 3.83 -69.43
N PRO A 300 -17.05 2.94 -68.94
CA PRO A 300 -15.92 3.31 -68.08
C PRO A 300 -14.66 3.65 -68.90
N GLN A 301 -13.91 4.67 -68.49
CA GLN A 301 -12.55 4.92 -68.97
C GLN A 301 -11.57 4.96 -67.80
N SER A 302 -10.61 4.06 -67.85
CA SER A 302 -9.34 4.16 -67.14
C SER A 302 -8.43 5.17 -67.86
N THR A 303 -7.60 5.90 -67.11
CA THR A 303 -6.15 6.08 -67.35
C THR A 303 -5.53 7.10 -66.38
N ASN A 304 -4.34 6.73 -65.87
CA ASN A 304 -3.17 7.53 -65.52
C ASN A 304 -3.19 8.55 -64.36
N GLY A 305 -2.57 8.12 -63.25
CA GLY A 305 -1.22 8.58 -62.88
C GLY A 305 -0.98 10.08 -62.66
N GLY A 306 -1.21 10.55 -61.43
CA GLY A 306 -0.64 11.77 -60.87
C GLY A 306 -0.95 11.89 -59.38
N PRO A 307 -0.02 12.35 -58.50
CA PRO A 307 -0.31 12.47 -57.08
C PRO A 307 -1.37 13.57 -56.86
N PRO A 308 -2.30 13.40 -55.89
CA PRO A 308 -3.32 14.40 -55.62
C PRO A 308 -2.65 15.68 -55.11
N ARG A 309 -2.99 16.82 -55.73
CA ARG A 309 -2.54 18.14 -55.24
C ARG A 309 -3.04 18.30 -53.80
N PRO A 310 -2.17 18.64 -52.82
CA PRO A 310 -2.59 18.87 -51.45
C PRO A 310 -3.62 20.00 -51.42
N ASN A 311 -4.75 19.75 -50.78
CA ASN A 311 -5.78 20.75 -50.57
C ASN A 311 -5.17 21.90 -49.76
N ALA A 312 -5.08 23.12 -50.32
CA ALA A 312 -4.34 24.24 -49.73
C ALA A 312 -4.79 24.57 -48.29
N ARG A 313 -6.05 24.25 -47.97
CA ARG A 313 -6.61 24.37 -46.62
C ARG A 313 -6.08 23.31 -45.64
N ALA A 314 -5.92 22.08 -46.09
CA ALA A 314 -5.35 21.00 -45.28
C ALA A 314 -3.86 21.25 -44.98
N GLN A 315 -3.11 21.80 -45.95
CA GLN A 315 -1.72 22.20 -45.74
C GLN A 315 -1.61 23.31 -44.67
N TRP A 316 -2.51 24.30 -44.69
CA TRP A 316 -2.55 25.37 -43.69
C TRP A 316 -2.89 24.87 -42.28
N GLU A 317 -3.77 23.88 -42.16
CA GLU A 317 -4.12 23.25 -40.88
C GLU A 317 -2.92 22.46 -40.30
N ILE A 318 -2.21 21.70 -41.15
CA ILE A 318 -0.99 20.97 -40.76
C ILE A 318 0.12 21.92 -40.32
N ASP A 319 0.34 23.03 -41.03
CA ASP A 319 1.38 24.00 -40.70
C ASP A 319 1.08 24.74 -39.38
N ASN A 320 -0.21 25.00 -39.10
CA ASN A 320 -0.63 25.64 -37.84
C ASN A 320 -0.49 24.69 -36.64
N GLU A 321 -0.86 23.42 -36.82
CA GLU A 321 -0.69 22.38 -35.79
C GLU A 321 0.80 22.14 -35.50
N THR A 322 1.63 22.08 -36.55
CA THR A 322 3.10 21.94 -36.43
C THR A 322 3.70 23.12 -35.68
N LYS A 323 3.27 24.35 -35.97
CA LYS A 323 3.74 25.56 -35.27
C LYS A 323 3.35 25.55 -33.79
N ARG A 324 2.15 25.07 -33.46
CA ARG A 324 1.69 24.94 -32.07
C ARG A 324 2.48 23.87 -31.30
N LEU A 325 2.75 22.72 -31.92
CA LEU A 325 3.57 21.66 -31.35
C LEU A 325 5.00 22.14 -31.11
N GLN A 326 5.59 22.83 -32.09
CA GLN A 326 6.94 23.38 -31.97
C GLN A 326 7.04 24.44 -30.86
N ALA A 327 6.01 25.26 -30.66
CA ALA A 327 5.95 26.21 -29.56
C ALA A 327 5.88 25.51 -28.19
N MET A 328 5.08 24.45 -28.05
CA MET A 328 4.96 23.68 -26.82
C MET A 328 6.28 22.98 -26.44
N VAL A 329 6.95 22.37 -27.43
CA VAL A 329 8.26 21.72 -27.22
C VAL A 329 9.33 22.74 -26.85
N ALA A 330 9.34 23.92 -27.47
CA ALA A 330 10.30 24.98 -27.14
C ALA A 330 10.10 25.54 -25.73
N GLU A 331 8.86 25.61 -25.25
CA GLU A 331 8.53 26.06 -23.89
C GLU A 331 8.87 24.98 -22.85
N GLU A 332 8.57 23.71 -23.14
CA GLU A 332 8.98 22.58 -22.30
C GLU A 332 10.51 22.49 -22.16
N GLN A 333 11.24 22.70 -23.26
CA GLN A 333 12.71 22.69 -23.23
C GLN A 333 13.29 23.85 -22.42
N ARG A 334 12.65 25.03 -22.41
CA ARG A 334 13.05 26.14 -21.53
C ARG A 334 12.77 25.82 -20.06
N GLN A 335 11.60 25.28 -19.74
CA GLN A 335 11.27 24.88 -18.37
C GLN A 335 12.19 23.77 -17.86
N ALA A 336 12.58 22.82 -18.72
CA ALA A 336 13.53 21.77 -18.37
C ALA A 336 14.91 22.34 -18.02
N ARG A 337 15.44 23.27 -18.83
CA ARG A 337 16.72 23.94 -18.55
C ARG A 337 16.67 24.79 -17.28
N GLU A 338 15.55 25.43 -16.99
CA GLU A 338 15.39 26.23 -15.76
C GLU A 338 15.33 25.33 -14.51
N ARG A 339 14.62 24.20 -14.59
CA ARG A 339 14.62 23.18 -13.52
C ARG A 339 16.02 22.61 -13.28
N GLU A 340 16.72 22.22 -14.34
CA GLU A 340 18.09 21.70 -14.25
C GLU A 340 19.06 22.72 -13.62
N ARG A 341 18.93 24.00 -13.98
CA ARG A 341 19.74 25.06 -13.38
C ARG A 341 19.48 25.20 -11.89
N ARG A 342 18.22 25.15 -11.46
CA ARG A 342 17.86 25.21 -10.03
C ARG A 342 18.41 24.02 -9.26
N ASP A 343 18.27 22.83 -9.81
CA ASP A 343 18.76 21.60 -9.18
C ASP A 343 20.29 21.61 -9.06
N ALA A 344 21.00 22.15 -10.06
CA ALA A 344 22.45 22.33 -10.03
C ALA A 344 22.91 23.35 -8.98
N GLU A 345 22.14 24.42 -8.74
CA GLU A 345 22.43 25.40 -7.70
C GLU A 345 22.17 24.82 -6.28
N GLU A 346 21.12 24.02 -6.12
CA GLU A 346 20.82 23.30 -4.87
C GLU A 346 21.89 22.22 -4.56
N ALA A 347 22.31 21.46 -5.57
CA ALA A 347 23.37 20.46 -5.44
C ALA A 347 24.71 21.10 -4.99
N LYS A 348 25.11 22.22 -5.59
CA LYS A 348 26.31 22.96 -5.18
C LYS A 348 26.23 23.45 -3.74
N ARG A 349 25.04 23.85 -3.27
CA ARG A 349 24.83 24.28 -1.88
C ARG A 349 25.00 23.10 -0.90
N ILE A 350 24.49 21.92 -1.26
CA ILE A 350 24.64 20.70 -0.46
C ILE A 350 26.10 20.26 -0.39
N THR A 351 26.80 20.22 -1.54
CA THR A 351 28.23 19.86 -1.57
C THR A 351 29.07 20.78 -0.69
N LYS A 352 28.81 22.10 -0.72
CA LYS A 352 29.53 23.07 0.11
C LYS A 352 29.29 22.87 1.62
N MET A 353 28.08 22.46 2.00
CA MET A 353 27.75 22.16 3.41
C MET A 353 28.52 20.92 3.89
N LEU A 354 28.56 19.87 3.07
CA LEU A 354 29.28 18.63 3.38
C LEU A 354 30.80 18.84 3.45
N GLU A 355 31.37 19.64 2.54
CA GLU A 355 32.80 19.97 2.56
C GLU A 355 33.18 20.77 3.82
N GLN A 356 32.30 21.67 4.27
CA GLN A 356 32.51 22.42 5.51
C GLN A 356 32.47 21.49 6.75
N GLU A 357 31.53 20.55 6.80
CA GLU A 357 31.43 19.56 7.89
C GLU A 357 32.66 18.64 7.93
N GLU A 358 33.14 18.17 6.77
CA GLU A 358 34.35 17.34 6.70
C GLU A 358 35.60 18.10 7.14
N LYS A 359 35.72 19.39 6.78
CA LYS A 359 36.84 20.23 7.21
C LYS A 359 36.83 20.46 8.72
N GLU A 360 35.65 20.59 9.33
CA GLU A 360 35.52 20.68 10.78
C GLU A 360 35.84 19.35 11.47
N ARG A 361 35.39 18.22 10.92
CA ARG A 361 35.74 16.88 11.41
C ARG A 361 37.24 16.67 11.42
N ARG A 362 37.93 16.99 10.31
CA ARG A 362 39.38 16.86 10.19
C ARG A 362 40.14 17.74 11.18
N ARG A 363 39.62 18.94 11.51
CA ARG A 363 40.22 19.81 12.54
C ARG A 363 40.11 19.21 13.94
N LYS A 364 38.95 18.65 14.28
CA LYS A 364 38.73 17.98 15.57
C LYS A 364 39.61 16.74 15.71
N GLU A 365 39.73 15.93 14.66
CA GLU A 365 40.62 14.77 14.65
C GLU A 365 42.09 15.17 14.88
N ALA A 366 42.57 16.22 14.22
CA ALA A 366 43.93 16.73 14.42
C ALA A 366 44.17 17.31 15.84
N GLU A 367 43.12 17.85 16.48
CA GLU A 367 43.19 18.33 17.87
C GLU A 367 43.25 17.16 18.85
N VAL A 368 42.40 16.15 18.64
CA VAL A 368 42.40 14.91 19.43
C VAL A 368 43.75 14.19 19.32
N GLU A 369 44.35 14.12 18.13
CA GLU A 369 45.66 13.49 17.94
C GLU A 369 46.77 14.23 18.69
N ARG A 370 46.77 15.57 18.65
CA ARG A 370 47.73 16.39 19.42
C ARG A 370 47.56 16.23 20.93
N GLU A 371 46.33 16.16 21.41
CA GLU A 371 46.05 15.93 22.82
C GLU A 371 46.45 14.51 23.25
N THR A 372 46.18 13.52 22.39
CA THR A 372 46.62 12.13 22.59
C THR A 372 48.14 12.02 22.61
N GLU A 373 48.85 12.72 21.74
CA GLU A 373 50.32 12.73 21.72
C GLU A 373 50.90 13.44 22.96
N ARG A 374 50.26 14.52 23.42
CA ARG A 374 50.62 15.20 24.67
C ARG A 374 50.43 14.27 25.87
N LEU A 375 49.30 13.58 25.96
CA LEU A 375 49.02 12.60 27.02
C LEU A 375 50.02 11.44 26.97
N ARG A 376 50.39 10.97 25.77
CA ARG A 376 51.41 9.94 25.57
C ARG A 376 52.79 10.40 26.06
N LYS A 377 53.16 11.68 25.88
CA LYS A 377 54.42 12.23 26.40
C LYS A 377 54.41 12.44 27.92
N LEU A 378 53.25 12.77 28.50
CA LEU A 378 53.13 13.04 29.93
C LEU A 378 53.00 11.76 30.78
N TYR A 379 52.40 10.70 30.23
CA TYR A 379 52.09 9.46 30.95
C TYR A 379 52.69 8.18 30.32
N GLY A 380 53.50 8.30 29.27
CA GLY A 380 54.18 7.17 28.65
C GLY A 380 55.39 6.69 29.47
N VAL A 381 55.23 5.59 30.20
CA VAL A 381 56.29 4.89 30.94
C VAL A 381 57.22 4.14 29.96
N PRO A 382 58.56 4.26 30.06
CA PRO A 382 59.48 3.44 29.26
C PRO A 382 59.53 1.99 29.76
N PRO A 383 59.69 0.98 28.88
CA PRO A 383 59.83 -0.40 29.30
C PRO A 383 61.21 -0.58 29.92
N LYS A 384 61.26 -0.86 31.23
CA LYS A 384 62.50 -1.30 31.88
C LYS A 384 62.32 -2.70 32.44
N ALA A 385 63.20 -3.57 31.95
CA ALA A 385 63.40 -4.95 32.36
C ALA A 385 63.81 -5.08 33.85
N SER A 386 63.74 -6.33 34.32
CA SER A 386 64.45 -6.97 35.44
C SER A 386 63.90 -6.83 36.88
N GLY A 387 63.45 -7.98 37.43
CA GLY A 387 63.27 -8.25 38.87
C GLY A 387 62.39 -9.51 39.12
N PRO A 388 62.68 -10.38 40.12
CA PRO A 388 62.65 -11.84 39.91
C PRO A 388 61.57 -12.64 40.67
N GLY A 389 61.32 -13.86 40.16
CA GLY A 389 60.96 -15.04 40.97
C GLY A 389 59.48 -15.47 40.96
N LEU A 390 59.20 -16.65 40.36
CA LEU A 390 58.38 -17.77 40.88
C LEU A 390 58.19 -18.86 39.77
N PRO A 391 57.92 -20.13 40.13
CA PRO A 391 58.47 -21.34 39.46
C PRO A 391 57.62 -21.89 38.27
N PRO A 392 58.13 -22.90 37.52
CA PRO A 392 57.77 -23.13 36.13
C PRO A 392 56.55 -24.03 35.95
N ARG A 393 55.68 -23.70 34.99
CA ARG A 393 54.66 -24.63 34.47
C ARG A 393 55.02 -25.00 33.04
N GLN A 394 55.32 -26.29 32.84
CA GLN A 394 55.71 -26.90 31.58
C GLN A 394 54.70 -26.58 30.45
N GLN A 395 55.22 -26.10 29.32
CA GLN A 395 54.54 -26.11 28.04
C GLN A 395 55.01 -27.32 27.24
N GLN A 396 54.06 -28.06 26.69
CA GLN A 396 54.25 -28.89 25.51
C GLN A 396 53.84 -28.09 24.27
N GLN A 397 54.59 -28.34 23.19
CA GLN A 397 54.74 -27.58 21.95
C GLN A 397 53.52 -27.56 21.03
N GLN A 398 53.43 -26.52 20.19
CA GLN A 398 53.39 -26.54 18.69
C GLN A 398 52.61 -25.30 18.19
N GLN A 399 53.29 -24.32 17.60
CA GLN A 399 53.63 -24.15 16.17
C GLN A 399 52.55 -23.42 15.34
N GLN A 400 52.96 -22.22 14.90
CA GLN A 400 52.86 -21.67 13.54
C GLN A 400 51.56 -21.00 13.01
N GLN A 401 51.77 -19.71 12.65
CA GLN A 401 51.37 -18.97 11.43
C GLN A 401 49.92 -18.44 11.26
N GLN A 402 49.71 -17.13 11.39
CA GLN A 402 49.51 -16.13 10.29
C GLN A 402 49.03 -14.73 10.82
N PRO A 403 49.20 -13.62 10.05
CA PRO A 403 48.98 -12.22 10.49
C PRO A 403 47.67 -11.59 9.86
N PRO A 404 47.35 -10.28 9.98
CA PRO A 404 46.18 -9.82 10.74
C PRO A 404 45.11 -9.03 9.93
N GLY A 405 43.85 -9.08 10.38
CA GLY A 405 42.80 -8.11 10.02
C GLY A 405 42.31 -7.34 11.26
N PRO A 406 42.09 -6.01 11.19
CA PRO A 406 41.64 -5.23 12.35
C PRO A 406 40.13 -4.93 12.40
N TRP A 407 39.51 -5.41 13.51
CA TRP A 407 38.61 -4.77 14.51
C TRP A 407 37.65 -3.64 14.06
N HIS A 408 36.36 -3.65 14.42
CA HIS A 408 35.76 -3.25 15.72
C HIS A 408 34.24 -3.57 15.69
N ALA A 409 33.45 -3.72 16.77
CA ALA A 409 33.63 -3.84 18.21
C ALA A 409 32.28 -4.29 18.80
N ASN A 410 32.26 -5.28 19.70
CA ASN A 410 31.09 -5.65 20.49
C ASN A 410 31.20 -5.06 21.90
N ALA A 411 30.14 -4.39 22.33
CA ALA A 411 29.96 -3.86 23.68
C ALA A 411 29.62 -4.99 24.66
N ALA A 412 30.33 -5.03 25.79
CA ALA A 412 30.14 -5.99 26.87
C ALA A 412 28.88 -5.69 27.69
N GLN A 413 28.11 -6.73 28.02
CA GLN A 413 27.03 -6.68 29.02
C GLN A 413 27.45 -7.36 30.34
N PRO A 414 26.98 -6.89 31.51
CA PRO A 414 27.32 -7.43 32.82
C PRO A 414 26.53 -8.71 33.18
N PRO A 415 27.07 -9.55 34.10
CA PRO A 415 26.52 -10.87 34.41
C PRO A 415 25.30 -10.80 35.35
N ARG A 416 24.31 -11.69 35.12
CA ARG A 416 23.17 -11.92 36.01
C ARG A 416 23.38 -13.17 36.90
N PRO A 417 22.88 -13.17 38.13
CA PRO A 417 23.06 -14.26 39.09
C PRO A 417 22.09 -15.43 38.89
N SER A 418 22.60 -16.64 39.13
CA SER A 418 21.88 -17.92 39.17
C SER A 418 21.11 -18.07 40.48
N SER A 419 19.86 -18.52 40.40
CA SER A 419 19.10 -19.05 41.56
C SER A 419 18.38 -20.33 41.17
N ALA A 420 18.25 -21.19 42.17
CA ALA A 420 18.19 -22.65 42.11
C ALA A 420 16.76 -23.24 41.98
N GLY A 421 16.71 -24.51 41.56
CA GLY A 421 15.53 -25.37 41.67
C GLY A 421 15.76 -26.74 40.97
N PRO A 422 15.70 -27.89 41.67
CA PRO A 422 16.21 -29.18 41.16
C PRO A 422 15.10 -30.09 40.59
N TYR A 423 15.46 -31.05 39.71
CA TYR A 423 15.31 -32.50 39.94
C TYR A 423 15.58 -33.35 38.68
N GLN A 424 16.43 -34.36 38.90
CA GLN A 424 16.50 -35.72 38.38
C GLN A 424 16.69 -36.08 36.89
N GLN A 425 17.92 -36.58 36.71
CA GLN A 425 18.48 -37.48 35.71
C GLN A 425 17.88 -38.90 35.80
N HIS A 426 17.41 -39.48 34.69
CA HIS A 426 17.47 -40.93 34.45
C HIS A 426 17.61 -41.23 32.95
N GLN A 427 18.59 -42.08 32.64
CA GLN A 427 18.89 -42.65 31.33
C GLN A 427 17.98 -43.86 31.03
N GLY A 428 17.64 -44.06 29.74
CA GLY A 428 17.81 -45.36 29.10
C GLY A 428 16.59 -46.20 28.68
N VAL A 429 16.35 -46.21 27.35
CA VAL A 429 16.06 -47.39 26.48
C VAL A 429 14.60 -47.94 26.41
N PRO A 430 14.13 -48.39 25.21
CA PRO A 430 12.72 -48.39 24.82
C PRO A 430 12.04 -49.78 24.90
N GLY A 431 10.71 -49.78 25.00
CA GLY A 431 9.89 -50.99 25.01
C GLY A 431 8.46 -50.72 24.54
N THR A 432 7.97 -51.63 23.72
CA THR A 432 6.77 -51.59 22.89
C THR A 432 5.45 -51.91 23.63
N SER A 433 4.36 -51.34 23.11
CA SER A 433 3.02 -51.94 22.95
C SER A 433 2.02 -52.02 24.13
N SER A 434 0.77 -51.69 23.75
CA SER A 434 -0.55 -52.23 24.16
C SER A 434 -1.37 -51.58 25.31
N TYR A 435 -2.46 -50.91 24.88
CA TYR A 435 -3.86 -51.05 25.32
C TYR A 435 -4.20 -51.26 26.81
N ARG A 436 -4.88 -50.27 27.43
CA ARG A 436 -6.22 -50.44 28.08
C ARG A 436 -6.85 -49.10 28.53
N PRO A 437 -8.19 -49.03 28.67
CA PRO A 437 -8.96 -47.79 28.61
C PRO A 437 -9.38 -47.19 29.98
N GLN A 438 -9.91 -45.97 29.85
CA GLN A 438 -10.60 -45.10 30.82
C GLN A 438 -11.83 -45.76 31.49
N PRO A 439 -12.17 -45.38 32.74
CA PRO A 439 -13.49 -45.63 33.31
C PRO A 439 -14.46 -44.46 33.01
N GLN A 440 -15.67 -44.83 32.57
CA GLN A 440 -16.83 -43.96 32.45
C GLN A 440 -17.36 -43.51 33.82
N VAL A 441 -17.87 -42.28 33.89
CA VAL A 441 -18.84 -41.83 34.89
C VAL A 441 -20.12 -41.38 34.18
N HIS A 442 -21.24 -42.00 34.54
CA HIS A 442 -22.61 -41.63 34.17
C HIS A 442 -23.44 -41.58 35.46
N PHE A 443 -24.17 -40.49 35.66
CA PHE A 443 -25.45 -40.29 36.38
C PHE A 443 -25.68 -38.76 36.31
N ALA A 444 -26.83 -38.12 36.13
CA ALA A 444 -28.21 -38.35 35.69
C ALA A 444 -28.92 -36.96 35.91
N PRO A 445 -30.07 -36.65 35.30
CA PRO A 445 -30.63 -35.30 35.26
C PRO A 445 -31.65 -35.02 36.37
N GLN A 446 -31.84 -33.76 36.76
CA GLN A 446 -32.97 -33.36 37.63
C GLN A 446 -33.70 -32.11 37.12
N GLN A 447 -35.03 -32.20 37.18
CA GLN A 447 -36.05 -31.32 36.61
C GLN A 447 -36.43 -30.13 37.52
N GLN A 448 -37.21 -29.25 36.89
CA GLN A 448 -37.85 -27.99 37.32
C GLN A 448 -38.70 -28.05 38.60
N ALA A 449 -38.88 -26.89 39.24
CA ALA A 449 -40.15 -26.50 39.86
C ALA A 449 -40.34 -24.97 39.90
N LEU A 450 -41.54 -24.54 39.47
CA LEU A 450 -42.13 -23.21 39.55
C LEU A 450 -42.70 -22.91 40.93
N GLN A 451 -42.75 -21.62 41.33
CA GLN A 451 -43.93 -21.08 42.01
C GLN A 451 -44.05 -19.54 41.89
N GLN A 452 -45.21 -19.12 41.38
CA GLN A 452 -45.85 -17.80 41.49
C GLN A 452 -46.30 -17.59 42.96
N GLN A 453 -46.81 -16.47 43.50
CA GLN A 453 -47.51 -15.26 43.03
C GLN A 453 -47.78 -14.42 44.31
N GLN A 454 -47.86 -13.08 44.24
CA GLN A 454 -48.95 -12.23 44.80
C GLN A 454 -48.54 -10.75 44.97
N GLN A 455 -49.19 -9.89 44.17
CA GLN A 455 -49.55 -8.47 44.42
C GLN A 455 -50.92 -8.44 45.16
N PRO A 456 -51.59 -7.30 45.53
CA PRO A 456 -51.53 -5.88 45.08
C PRO A 456 -51.70 -4.86 46.27
N PRO A 457 -52.14 -3.56 46.18
CA PRO A 457 -52.75 -2.77 45.10
C PRO A 457 -52.24 -1.29 44.95
N PRO A 458 -52.85 -0.45 44.07
CA PRO A 458 -52.22 0.74 43.49
C PRO A 458 -52.76 2.07 44.04
N GLN A 459 -52.02 3.18 43.83
CA GLN A 459 -52.62 4.51 43.84
C GLN A 459 -51.84 5.54 43.01
N GLN A 460 -52.61 6.32 42.25
CA GLN A 460 -52.22 7.47 41.44
C GLN A 460 -52.07 8.74 42.31
N GLN A 461 -51.44 9.74 41.68
CA GLN A 461 -51.63 11.20 41.83
C GLN A 461 -50.72 12.01 42.78
N GLN A 462 -50.14 13.04 42.14
CA GLN A 462 -49.91 14.41 42.59
C GLN A 462 -48.87 14.71 43.67
N GLY A 463 -48.06 15.75 43.42
CA GLY A 463 -47.40 16.53 44.46
C GLY A 463 -45.91 16.76 44.20
N GLY A 464 -45.55 17.99 43.84
CA GLY A 464 -44.18 18.39 43.49
C GLY A 464 -43.26 18.79 44.65
N ARG A 465 -42.20 19.51 44.25
CA ARG A 465 -41.07 20.13 45.02
C ARG A 465 -39.95 19.16 45.36
N GLY A 466 -38.66 19.42 45.14
CA GLY A 466 -37.84 20.50 44.56
C GLY A 466 -36.48 19.84 44.19
N LYS A 467 -35.43 20.44 43.66
CA LYS A 467 -34.91 21.81 43.66
C LYS A 467 -34.00 21.95 42.42
N LEU A 468 -34.09 23.09 41.76
CA LEU A 468 -33.08 23.69 40.87
C LEU A 468 -31.95 24.32 41.75
N PRO A 469 -30.76 24.73 41.23
CA PRO A 469 -30.64 25.47 39.96
C PRO A 469 -29.42 25.27 39.05
N ASN A 470 -29.70 25.68 37.81
CA ASN A 470 -28.83 26.09 36.71
C ASN A 470 -27.99 27.35 37.03
N LEU A 471 -26.92 27.57 36.26
CA LEU A 471 -26.41 28.84 35.67
C LEU A 471 -25.07 28.49 34.98
N MET A 472 -24.74 28.80 33.73
CA MET A 472 -25.16 29.86 32.81
C MET A 472 -25.15 29.36 31.35
N SER A 473 -26.14 29.81 30.57
CA SER A 473 -26.07 29.90 29.12
C SER A 473 -27.00 31.04 28.67
N GLY A 474 -26.52 31.90 27.76
CA GLY A 474 -27.36 32.78 26.95
C GLY A 474 -26.91 34.23 26.86
N LEU A 475 -26.58 34.67 25.64
CA LEU A 475 -26.68 36.02 25.01
C LEU A 475 -25.65 36.03 23.84
N LEU A 476 -25.94 36.25 22.56
CA LEU A 476 -26.92 37.12 21.90
C LEU A 476 -27.21 36.64 20.47
N GLN A 477 -28.38 37.04 19.96
CA GLN A 477 -28.92 36.84 18.62
C GLN A 477 -29.16 38.25 18.01
N GLY A 478 -28.86 38.47 16.72
CA GLY A 478 -29.34 39.66 15.96
C GLY A 478 -28.47 40.10 14.77
N PRO A 479 -29.05 40.74 13.71
CA PRO A 479 -28.93 40.27 12.31
C PRO A 479 -28.36 41.30 11.30
N TYR A 480 -28.38 40.92 10.00
CA TYR A 480 -28.13 41.67 8.74
C TYR A 480 -26.80 41.40 8.00
N GLY A 481 -26.92 41.13 6.69
CA GLY A 481 -26.06 41.75 5.68
C GLY A 481 -25.16 40.83 4.83
N ASN A 482 -25.59 40.62 3.59
CA ASN A 482 -24.87 40.08 2.42
C ASN A 482 -23.35 40.31 2.37
N THR A 483 -22.61 39.27 1.94
CA THR A 483 -21.25 39.41 1.39
C THR A 483 -21.27 39.25 -0.13
N ALA A 484 -20.98 40.35 -0.82
CA ALA A 484 -20.58 40.40 -2.22
C ALA A 484 -19.06 40.56 -2.34
N ALA A 485 -18.53 40.13 -3.48
CA ALA A 485 -17.15 39.88 -3.85
C ALA A 485 -16.14 41.02 -3.66
N SER A 486 -14.85 40.65 -3.44
CA SER A 486 -13.76 40.96 -4.39
C SER A 486 -12.37 40.46 -3.95
N VAL A 487 -11.82 39.58 -4.80
CA VAL A 487 -10.44 39.45 -5.32
C VAL A 487 -9.18 39.90 -4.52
N SER A 488 -8.23 38.97 -4.51
CA SER A 488 -6.78 39.13 -4.84
C SER A 488 -5.73 39.32 -3.73
N ASN A 489 -4.60 38.64 -3.98
CA ASN A 489 -3.24 38.84 -3.47
C ASN A 489 -2.81 38.13 -2.18
N PHE A 490 -2.61 36.82 -2.37
CA PHE A 490 -1.66 35.95 -1.69
C PHE A 490 -0.20 36.43 -1.90
N PHE A 491 0.34 37.21 -0.96
CA PHE A 491 1.78 37.27 -0.66
C PHE A 491 1.96 37.60 0.82
N HIS A 492 2.03 36.57 1.68
CA HIS A 492 2.54 36.75 3.04
C HIS A 492 4.05 36.48 3.04
N ARG A 493 4.78 37.58 3.05
CA ARG A 493 6.21 37.68 3.34
C ARG A 493 6.46 37.30 4.80
N ASP A 494 7.42 36.40 4.97
CA ASP A 494 7.90 35.83 6.22
C ASP A 494 8.32 36.94 7.21
N ARG A 495 7.61 37.03 8.34
CA ARG A 495 7.82 38.02 9.42
C ARG A 495 8.48 37.38 10.65
N THR A 496 9.31 36.37 10.41
CA THR A 496 9.90 35.54 11.48
C THR A 496 11.42 35.72 11.64
N GLU A 497 12.10 36.41 10.72
CA GLU A 497 13.55 36.69 10.83
C GLU A 497 13.89 37.97 11.63
N ASP A 498 13.06 39.02 11.57
CA ASP A 498 13.37 40.32 12.22
C ASP A 498 13.35 40.26 13.75
N LYS A 499 12.65 39.29 14.36
CA LYS A 499 12.62 39.10 15.82
C LYS A 499 13.82 38.34 16.39
N LYS A 500 14.61 37.66 15.55
CA LYS A 500 15.83 36.95 16.00
C LYS A 500 17.07 37.86 15.94
N GLN A 501 17.14 38.81 15.01
CA GLN A 501 18.29 39.73 14.91
C GLN A 501 18.30 40.83 15.99
N GLN A 502 17.13 41.25 16.49
CA GLN A 502 17.03 42.24 17.59
C GLN A 502 17.40 41.69 18.98
N LYS A 503 17.51 40.37 19.16
CA LYS A 503 17.92 39.74 20.44
C LYS A 503 19.42 39.45 20.53
N VAL A 504 20.18 39.58 19.43
CA VAL A 504 21.63 39.35 19.41
C VAL A 504 22.43 40.66 19.48
N ALA A 505 21.82 41.81 19.18
CA ALA A 505 22.48 43.13 19.23
C ALA A 505 22.50 43.82 20.62
N LYS A 506 21.99 43.19 21.69
CA LYS A 506 21.98 43.75 23.06
C LYS A 506 22.94 43.08 24.06
N LYS A 507 23.87 42.23 23.60
CA LYS A 507 24.86 41.54 24.46
C LYS A 507 26.33 41.78 24.10
N ARG A 508 26.64 42.79 23.28
CA ARG A 508 28.03 43.22 23.00
C ARG A 508 28.13 44.75 23.03
N SER A 509 28.11 45.33 24.21
CA SER A 509 28.59 46.69 24.49
C SER A 509 28.63 46.91 26.00
N VAL A 510 29.59 46.28 26.68
CA VAL A 510 30.22 46.78 27.91
C VAL A 510 31.58 46.06 28.01
N HIS A 511 32.67 46.76 27.67
CA HIS A 511 34.01 46.71 28.28
C HIS A 511 35.03 47.33 27.32
N PHE A 512 35.58 48.46 27.79
CA PHE A 512 36.72 49.27 27.33
C PHE A 512 36.67 49.89 25.92
#